data_AF-A0A0F9HYK3-F1
#
_entry.id   AF-A0A0F9HYK3-F1
#
_cell.length_a   1.000
_cell.length_b   1.000
_cell.length_c   1.000
_cell.angle_alpha   90.00
_cell.angle_beta   90.00
_cell.angle_gamma   90.00
#
_symmetry.space_group_name_H-M   'P 1'
#
loop_
_entity.id
_entity.type
_entity.pdbx_description
1 polymer ?
#
loop_
_entity_poly.entity_id
_entity_poly.type
_entity_poly.pdbx_seq_one_letter_code
_entity_poly.pdbx_strand_id
1 'polypeptide(L)'
;ADRDCLSLYKQIWNWVGSPGNTLNSFADLALGPQRLDEMAVPQDERNVVMGPADSWGMIGSLTGLTLSDQSGSPQAEAYRMARLGRVANLETYMDQNVQRHTVGAHAGTPLTDGAQTTTYANMLTSYQMSLVTDGWDASIALKEGDVFTIDTVFAVNPVSKDTLDFLQQFVIRADVTTNATTTADTTLTISPPIITTGPYQTVSVGVPDGATITYKGTLSTAYPQNMVFHKNAFALVTVPLEMPDSVGWKARQTDQEAGLSVRLVKDYDIDNDVEIIRADILYGVEAIYPELASRISGTA
;
A
#
# COMPACT_ATOMS: atom_id res chain seq x y z
N ALA A 1 3.57 -2.44 -15.44
CA ALA A 1 2.45 -1.55 -15.09
C ALA A 1 1.80 -2.06 -13.81
N ASP A 2 1.25 -3.27 -13.83
CA ASP A 2 0.82 -4.05 -12.65
C ASP A 2 1.80 -4.00 -11.46
N ARG A 3 3.08 -4.33 -11.68
CA ARG A 3 4.12 -4.29 -10.65
C ARG A 3 4.33 -2.89 -10.05
N ASP A 4 4.13 -1.84 -10.86
CA ASP A 4 4.27 -0.45 -10.41
C ASP A 4 3.03 0.01 -9.63
N CYS A 5 1.83 -0.38 -10.07
CA CYS A 5 0.60 -0.17 -9.30
C CYS A 5 0.70 -0.84 -7.92
N LEU A 6 1.20 -2.08 -7.87
CA LEU A 6 1.38 -2.79 -6.60
C LEU A 6 2.45 -2.13 -5.74
N SER A 7 3.48 -1.49 -6.31
CA SER A 7 4.51 -0.78 -5.55
C SER A 7 3.99 0.43 -4.74
N LEU A 8 2.79 0.93 -5.07
CA LEU A 8 2.11 1.99 -4.32
C LEU A 8 1.77 1.59 -2.88
N TYR A 9 1.88 0.29 -2.52
CA TYR A 9 1.73 -0.17 -1.14
C TYR A 9 2.55 0.69 -0.17
N LYS A 10 3.73 1.15 -0.59
CA LYS A 10 4.65 1.98 0.21
C LYS A 10 4.05 3.30 0.69
N GLN A 11 3.01 3.80 0.04
CA GLN A 11 2.32 5.02 0.45
C GLN A 11 1.20 4.78 1.46
N ILE A 12 0.79 3.52 1.65
CA ILE A 12 -0.30 3.11 2.53
C ILE A 12 0.24 2.88 3.93
N TRP A 13 -0.33 3.56 4.93
CA TRP A 13 0.06 3.42 6.34
C TRP A 13 -0.72 2.35 7.09
N ASN A 14 -1.97 2.11 6.73
CA ASN A 14 -2.79 1.11 7.40
C ASN A 14 -2.31 -0.29 7.03
N TRP A 15 -1.70 -1.00 7.97
CA TRP A 15 -1.35 -2.40 7.86
C TRP A 15 -2.01 -3.17 9.01
N VAL A 16 -2.84 -4.15 8.69
CA VAL A 16 -3.53 -5.02 9.65
C VAL A 16 -2.98 -6.45 9.63
N GLY A 17 -3.22 -7.18 10.73
CA GLY A 17 -2.63 -8.51 10.95
C GLY A 17 -1.17 -8.46 11.41
N SER A 18 -0.55 -9.62 11.44
CA SER A 18 0.82 -9.86 11.92
C SER A 18 1.73 -10.18 10.72
N PRO A 19 2.70 -9.31 10.39
CA PRO A 19 3.61 -9.54 9.28
C PRO A 19 4.34 -10.89 9.42
N GLY A 20 4.30 -11.71 8.38
CA GLY A 20 4.94 -13.02 8.34
C GLY A 20 3.96 -14.19 8.38
N ASN A 21 2.73 -13.95 8.83
CA ASN A 21 1.67 -14.95 8.82
C ASN A 21 0.93 -14.91 7.49
N THR A 22 0.65 -16.09 6.94
CA THR A 22 -0.14 -16.24 5.71
C THR A 22 -1.61 -16.00 5.98
N LEU A 23 -2.33 -15.39 5.04
CA LEU A 23 -3.79 -15.33 5.08
C LEU A 23 -4.35 -16.72 4.82
N ASN A 24 -4.87 -17.36 5.86
CA ASN A 24 -5.37 -18.74 5.76
C ASN A 24 -6.80 -18.90 6.30
N SER A 25 -7.44 -17.82 6.77
CA SER A 25 -8.78 -17.87 7.31
C SER A 25 -9.62 -16.64 6.95
N PHE A 26 -10.94 -16.78 7.05
CA PHE A 26 -11.86 -15.64 6.92
C PHE A 26 -11.60 -14.56 7.96
N ALA A 27 -11.24 -14.95 9.19
CA ALA A 27 -10.92 -14.01 10.26
C ALA A 27 -9.73 -13.12 9.89
N ASP A 28 -8.71 -13.68 9.24
CA ASP A 28 -7.57 -12.91 8.77
C ASP A 28 -7.98 -11.90 7.70
N LEU A 29 -8.78 -12.33 6.71
CA LEU A 29 -9.22 -11.43 5.63
C LEU A 29 -10.12 -10.31 6.17
N ALA A 30 -10.99 -10.61 7.14
CA ALA A 30 -11.97 -9.67 7.68
C ALA A 30 -11.35 -8.44 8.37
N LEU A 31 -10.11 -8.53 8.83
CA LEU A 31 -9.40 -7.39 9.42
C LEU A 31 -9.17 -6.24 8.43
N GLY A 32 -8.98 -6.54 7.14
CA GLY A 32 -8.83 -5.53 6.09
C GLY A 32 -10.06 -4.63 5.94
N PRO A 33 -11.24 -5.19 5.59
CA PRO A 33 -12.47 -4.41 5.48
C PRO A 33 -12.90 -3.81 6.82
N GLN A 34 -12.66 -4.48 7.95
CA GLN A 34 -12.89 -3.89 9.28
C GLN A 34 -12.12 -2.58 9.45
N ARG A 35 -10.82 -2.55 9.10
CA ARG A 35 -10.03 -1.31 9.18
C ARG A 35 -10.54 -0.23 8.24
N LEU A 36 -11.00 -0.59 7.05
CA LEU A 36 -11.64 0.37 6.14
C LEU A 36 -12.95 0.92 6.72
N ASP A 37 -13.75 0.10 7.40
CA ASP A 37 -14.97 0.54 8.08
C ASP A 37 -14.68 1.45 9.29
N GLU A 38 -13.67 1.12 10.10
CA GLU A 38 -13.19 1.96 11.22
C GLU A 38 -12.76 3.36 10.74
N MET A 39 -12.18 3.42 9.53
CA MET A 39 -11.77 4.66 8.86
C MET A 39 -12.89 5.30 8.01
N ALA A 40 -14.13 4.86 8.15
CA ALA A 40 -15.31 5.40 7.45
C ALA A 40 -15.20 5.39 5.91
N VAL A 41 -14.47 4.43 5.35
CA VAL A 41 -14.36 4.23 3.90
C VAL A 41 -15.68 3.65 3.38
N PRO A 42 -16.18 4.06 2.19
CA PRO A 42 -17.37 3.44 1.60
C PRO A 42 -17.20 1.93 1.39
N GLN A 43 -18.29 1.16 1.56
CA GLN A 43 -18.29 -0.31 1.47
C GLN A 43 -18.43 -0.83 0.04
N ASP A 44 -18.86 0.01 -0.90
CA ASP A 44 -18.97 -0.32 -2.31
C ASP A 44 -17.59 -0.39 -2.98
N GLU A 45 -17.51 -1.09 -4.11
CA GLU A 45 -16.33 -1.17 -5.00
C GLU A 45 -14.98 -1.43 -4.30
N ARG A 46 -14.98 -2.17 -3.18
CA ARG A 46 -13.77 -2.60 -2.49
C ARG A 46 -13.20 -3.85 -3.14
N ASN A 47 -11.89 -3.85 -3.32
CA ASN A 47 -11.13 -4.93 -3.93
C ASN A 47 -10.04 -5.40 -2.97
N VAL A 48 -9.66 -6.66 -3.08
CA VAL A 48 -8.48 -7.21 -2.41
C VAL A 48 -7.61 -7.91 -3.44
N VAL A 49 -6.31 -7.60 -3.40
CA VAL A 49 -5.28 -8.26 -4.21
C VAL A 49 -4.34 -8.99 -3.28
N MET A 50 -4.22 -10.30 -3.50
CA MET A 50 -3.41 -11.20 -2.68
C MET A 50 -2.33 -11.88 -3.52
N GLY A 51 -1.20 -12.16 -2.87
CA GLY A 51 -0.17 -13.01 -3.42
C GLY A 51 -0.66 -14.45 -3.59
N PRO A 52 0.07 -15.29 -4.34
CA PRO A 52 -0.36 -16.67 -4.59
C PRO A 52 -0.51 -17.49 -3.31
N ALA A 53 0.45 -17.42 -2.38
CA ALA A 53 0.41 -18.20 -1.14
C ALA A 53 -0.82 -17.89 -0.29
N ASP A 54 -1.14 -16.61 -0.12
CA ASP A 54 -2.28 -16.12 0.65
C ASP A 54 -3.62 -16.44 -0.02
N SER A 55 -3.69 -16.31 -1.35
CA SER A 55 -4.88 -16.66 -2.11
C SER A 55 -5.20 -18.16 -2.00
N TRP A 56 -4.18 -19.03 -2.11
CA TRP A 56 -4.35 -20.48 -1.95
C TRP A 56 -4.66 -20.88 -0.50
N GLY A 57 -4.08 -20.19 0.50
CA GLY A 57 -4.45 -20.36 1.90
C GLY A 57 -5.94 -20.10 2.14
N MET A 58 -6.45 -19.00 1.58
CA MET A 58 -7.86 -18.63 1.68
C MET A 58 -8.80 -19.61 0.97
N ILE A 59 -8.41 -20.12 -0.22
CA ILE A 59 -9.17 -21.17 -0.92
C ILE A 59 -9.25 -22.44 -0.06
N GLY A 60 -8.14 -22.83 0.59
CA GLY A 60 -8.10 -23.97 1.50
C GLY A 60 -9.13 -23.87 2.62
N SER A 61 -9.26 -22.70 3.26
CA SER A 61 -10.26 -22.47 4.31
C SER A 61 -11.70 -22.53 3.82
N LEU A 62 -11.98 -22.19 2.56
CA LEU A 62 -13.33 -22.25 1.99
C LEU A 62 -13.82 -23.69 1.76
N THR A 63 -12.91 -24.66 1.63
CA THR A 63 -13.29 -26.08 1.45
C THR A 63 -13.96 -26.70 2.69
N GLY A 64 -13.76 -26.11 3.88
CA GLY A 64 -14.37 -26.57 5.13
C GLY A 64 -15.79 -26.04 5.37
N LEU A 65 -16.26 -25.06 4.60
CA LEU A 65 -17.65 -24.63 4.63
C LEU A 65 -18.51 -25.73 4.00
N THR A 66 -19.39 -26.34 4.79
CA THR A 66 -20.34 -27.33 4.30
C THR A 66 -21.19 -26.69 3.22
N LEU A 67 -20.99 -27.12 1.97
CA LEU A 67 -21.82 -26.75 0.83
C LEU A 67 -23.20 -27.38 1.03
N SER A 68 -24.04 -26.76 1.86
CA SER A 68 -25.43 -27.16 1.99
C SER A 68 -26.15 -26.78 0.70
N ASP A 69 -26.26 -27.77 -0.18
CA ASP A 69 -27.20 -27.83 -1.29
C ASP A 69 -27.14 -26.65 -2.29
N GLN A 70 -26.41 -26.86 -3.39
CA GLN A 70 -26.92 -26.63 -4.74
C GLN A 70 -25.85 -26.92 -5.78
N SER A 71 -26.10 -27.94 -6.60
CA SER A 71 -25.39 -28.13 -7.86
C SER A 71 -25.65 -26.93 -8.79
N GLY A 72 -24.76 -25.92 -8.74
CA GLY A 72 -24.86 -24.71 -9.56
C GLY A 72 -24.68 -23.38 -8.81
N SER A 73 -24.42 -23.39 -7.49
CA SER A 73 -24.13 -22.15 -6.77
C SER A 73 -22.70 -21.64 -7.07
N PRO A 74 -22.44 -20.31 -7.02
CA PRO A 74 -21.10 -19.74 -7.18
C PRO A 74 -20.06 -20.33 -6.23
N GLN A 75 -20.47 -20.87 -5.08
CA GLN A 75 -19.57 -21.55 -4.15
C GLN A 75 -19.11 -22.92 -4.67
N ALA A 76 -19.98 -23.65 -5.37
CA ALA A 76 -19.61 -24.91 -6.01
C ALA A 76 -18.68 -24.69 -7.22
N GLU A 77 -18.84 -23.58 -7.95
CA GLU A 77 -17.90 -23.19 -9.01
C GLU A 77 -16.57 -22.68 -8.44
N ALA A 78 -16.58 -21.87 -7.38
CA ALA A 78 -15.38 -21.47 -6.65
C ALA A 78 -14.57 -22.68 -6.18
N TYR A 79 -15.25 -23.71 -5.66
CA TYR A 79 -14.65 -24.99 -5.27
C TYR A 79 -14.09 -25.77 -6.47
N ARG A 80 -14.79 -25.81 -7.61
CA ARG A 80 -14.37 -26.55 -8.82
C ARG A 80 -13.26 -25.86 -9.62
N MET A 81 -13.27 -24.53 -9.66
CA MET A 81 -12.32 -23.72 -10.43
C MET A 81 -11.18 -23.16 -9.57
N ALA A 82 -11.16 -23.45 -8.27
CA ALA A 82 -10.22 -22.90 -7.29
C ALA A 82 -10.11 -21.36 -7.40
N ARG A 83 -11.24 -20.68 -7.56
CA ARG A 83 -11.32 -19.22 -7.62
C ARG A 83 -12.08 -18.72 -6.40
N LEU A 84 -11.51 -17.75 -5.70
CA LEU A 84 -12.28 -17.01 -4.70
C LEU A 84 -13.32 -16.14 -5.43
N GLY A 85 -14.59 -16.29 -5.08
CA GLY A 85 -15.62 -15.30 -5.46
C GLY A 85 -15.58 -14.10 -4.52
N ARG A 86 -16.60 -13.24 -4.57
CA ARG A 86 -16.75 -12.16 -3.59
C ARG A 86 -16.76 -12.71 -2.15
N VAL A 87 -15.85 -12.22 -1.30
CA VAL A 87 -15.78 -12.57 0.13
C VAL A 87 -15.73 -11.29 0.95
N ALA A 88 -16.50 -11.23 2.05
CA ALA A 88 -16.54 -10.06 2.94
C ALA A 88 -16.86 -8.72 2.24
N ASN A 89 -17.71 -8.76 1.20
CA ASN A 89 -18.02 -7.61 0.34
C ASN A 89 -16.79 -7.03 -0.41
N LEU A 90 -15.76 -7.85 -0.61
CA LEU A 90 -14.57 -7.55 -1.40
C LEU A 90 -14.58 -8.38 -2.68
N GLU A 91 -14.22 -7.76 -3.81
CA GLU A 91 -13.82 -8.48 -5.01
C GLU A 91 -12.38 -8.96 -4.85
N THR A 92 -12.17 -10.26 -5.05
CA THR A 92 -10.89 -10.90 -4.73
C THR A 92 -10.10 -11.22 -5.99
N TYR A 93 -8.86 -10.77 -6.03
CA TYR A 93 -7.93 -11.01 -7.12
C TYR A 93 -6.62 -11.62 -6.59
N MET A 94 -6.03 -12.51 -7.39
CA MET A 94 -4.70 -13.04 -7.16
C MET A 94 -3.74 -12.39 -8.16
N ASP A 95 -2.60 -11.92 -7.68
CA ASP A 95 -1.51 -11.45 -8.53
C ASP A 95 -0.16 -12.02 -8.05
N GLN A 96 0.63 -12.54 -8.99
CA GLN A 96 1.98 -13.07 -8.73
C GLN A 96 3.01 -11.94 -8.51
N ASN A 97 2.69 -10.73 -8.97
CA ASN A 97 3.55 -9.55 -8.87
C ASN A 97 3.40 -8.80 -7.54
N VAL A 98 2.59 -9.32 -6.60
CA VAL A 98 2.54 -8.81 -5.22
C VAL A 98 3.94 -8.78 -4.64
N GLN A 99 4.40 -7.55 -4.37
CA GLN A 99 5.77 -7.30 -3.95
C GLN A 99 5.96 -7.69 -2.48
N ARG A 100 7.21 -8.00 -2.14
CA ARG A 100 7.63 -8.16 -0.76
C ARG A 100 8.33 -6.89 -0.31
N HIS A 101 7.92 -6.37 0.84
CA HIS A 101 8.57 -5.25 1.49
C HIS A 101 9.59 -5.77 2.49
N THR A 102 10.86 -5.39 2.32
CA THR A 102 11.92 -5.66 3.30
C THR A 102 11.98 -4.51 4.27
N VAL A 103 11.65 -4.78 5.53
CA VAL A 103 11.65 -3.78 6.58
C VAL A 103 13.08 -3.27 6.82
N GLY A 104 13.24 -1.96 7.01
CA GLY A 104 14.52 -1.33 7.33
C GLY A 104 15.24 -1.95 8.53
N ALA A 105 16.54 -1.68 8.67
CA ALA A 105 17.36 -2.22 9.76
C ALA A 105 17.16 -1.40 11.05
N HIS A 106 15.91 -1.24 11.50
CA HIS A 106 15.50 -0.41 12.63
C HIS A 106 16.05 -0.95 13.97
N ALA A 107 17.29 -0.59 14.32
CA ALA A 107 17.95 -0.95 15.57
C ALA A 107 18.05 0.26 16.52
N GLY A 108 18.31 -0.01 17.80
CA GLY A 108 18.30 0.98 18.88
C GLY A 108 16.96 1.03 19.64
N THR A 109 16.72 2.13 20.35
CA THR A 109 15.49 2.43 21.09
C THR A 109 14.90 3.73 20.57
N PRO A 110 14.24 3.73 19.40
CA PRO A 110 13.82 4.95 18.74
C PRO A 110 12.72 5.67 19.52
N LEU A 111 12.93 6.96 19.77
CA LEU A 111 11.94 7.84 20.40
C LEU A 111 11.67 9.05 19.52
N THR A 112 10.58 9.75 19.81
CA THR A 112 10.28 11.05 19.21
C THR A 112 11.06 12.14 19.94
N ASP A 113 11.64 13.07 19.18
CA ASP A 113 12.41 14.18 19.74
C ASP A 113 11.59 15.47 19.70
N GLY A 114 11.24 15.99 20.87
CA GLY A 114 10.40 17.16 21.04
C GLY A 114 8.92 16.93 20.76
N ALA A 115 8.09 17.86 21.25
CA ALA A 115 6.67 17.86 20.99
C ALA A 115 6.37 18.31 19.54
N GLN A 116 5.68 17.47 18.76
CA GLN A 116 5.51 17.68 17.33
C GLN A 116 4.04 17.55 16.88
N THR A 117 3.58 18.53 16.09
CA THR A 117 2.27 18.55 15.44
C THR A 117 2.35 19.44 14.20
N THR A 118 1.44 19.24 13.25
CA THR A 118 1.28 20.14 12.10
C THR A 118 -0.19 20.53 11.91
N THR A 119 -0.43 21.41 10.94
CA THR A 119 -1.78 21.83 10.51
C THR A 119 -2.05 21.34 9.10
N TYR A 120 -3.33 21.13 8.77
CA TYR A 120 -3.75 20.70 7.43
C TYR A 120 -3.30 21.66 6.33
N ALA A 121 -3.30 22.97 6.59
CA ALA A 121 -2.90 23.98 5.62
C ALA A 121 -1.45 23.82 5.13
N ASN A 122 -0.55 23.37 6.00
CA ASN A 122 0.85 23.12 5.65
C ASN A 122 1.03 21.85 4.80
N MET A 123 0.08 20.92 4.84
CA MET A 123 0.19 19.57 4.28
C MET A 123 -0.83 19.28 3.18
N LEU A 124 -1.47 20.32 2.63
CA LEU A 124 -2.56 20.21 1.64
C LEU A 124 -2.11 19.48 0.35
N THR A 125 -0.87 19.69 -0.09
CA THR A 125 -0.37 19.18 -1.38
C THR A 125 0.38 17.87 -1.28
N SER A 126 1.17 17.67 -0.22
CA SER A 126 2.04 16.50 -0.07
C SER A 126 1.45 15.41 0.81
N TYR A 127 0.54 15.77 1.72
CA TYR A 127 0.00 14.91 2.79
C TYR A 127 1.10 14.17 3.58
N GLN A 128 2.19 14.88 3.86
CA GLN A 128 3.41 14.36 4.47
C GLN A 128 3.97 15.34 5.49
N MET A 129 4.54 14.85 6.59
CA MET A 129 5.16 15.68 7.63
C MET A 129 6.60 15.22 7.90
N SER A 130 7.49 16.16 8.22
CA SER A 130 8.80 15.84 8.81
C SER A 130 8.65 15.58 10.30
N LEU A 131 9.03 14.40 10.75
CA LEU A 131 9.05 13.97 12.15
C LEU A 131 10.51 13.83 12.59
N VAL A 132 10.92 14.56 13.62
CA VAL A 132 12.24 14.43 14.25
C VAL A 132 12.20 13.29 15.27
N THR A 133 13.19 12.43 15.23
CA THR A 133 13.29 11.22 16.07
C THR A 133 14.73 11.02 16.51
N ASP A 134 14.96 10.36 17.64
CA ASP A 134 16.28 10.05 18.18
C ASP A 134 16.36 8.58 18.61
N GLY A 135 17.44 8.19 19.27
CA GLY A 135 17.58 6.85 19.87
C GLY A 135 17.86 5.71 18.88
N TRP A 136 18.06 6.02 17.60
CA TRP A 136 18.49 5.09 16.56
C TRP A 136 19.97 4.71 16.70
N ASP A 137 20.30 3.46 16.37
CA ASP A 137 21.70 3.09 16.10
C ASP A 137 22.26 3.90 14.92
N ALA A 138 23.57 4.15 14.89
CA ALA A 138 24.17 4.99 13.85
C ALA A 138 24.31 4.27 12.51
N SER A 139 24.10 5.01 11.40
CA SER A 139 24.31 4.52 10.03
C SER A 139 23.43 3.33 9.62
N ILE A 140 22.24 3.20 10.20
CA ILE A 140 21.24 2.23 9.74
C ILE A 140 20.32 2.87 8.70
N ALA A 141 19.85 2.05 7.74
CA ALA A 141 18.96 2.50 6.69
C ALA A 141 17.52 2.12 7.02
N LEU A 142 16.69 3.12 7.25
CA LEU A 142 15.23 3.02 7.30
C LEU A 142 14.68 3.13 5.87
N LYS A 143 13.63 2.38 5.55
CA LYS A 143 13.15 2.22 4.18
C LYS A 143 11.79 2.86 3.96
N GLU A 144 11.61 3.42 2.77
CA GLU A 144 10.30 3.85 2.29
C GLU A 144 9.33 2.67 2.30
N GLY A 145 8.16 2.88 2.93
CA GLY A 145 7.13 1.88 3.10
C GLY A 145 7.15 1.18 4.45
N ASP A 146 8.16 1.41 5.29
CA ASP A 146 8.20 0.95 6.68
C ASP A 146 7.02 1.56 7.45
N VAL A 147 6.26 0.73 8.16
CA VAL A 147 5.11 1.16 8.97
C VAL A 147 5.46 1.09 10.43
N PHE A 148 5.11 2.12 11.20
CA PHE A 148 5.32 2.16 12.64
C PHE A 148 4.16 2.85 13.36
N THR A 149 4.16 2.74 14.68
CA THR A 149 3.22 3.42 15.58
C THR A 149 4.02 4.23 16.60
N ILE A 150 3.40 5.28 17.14
CA ILE A 150 3.96 6.10 18.21
C ILE A 150 3.09 5.89 19.43
N ASP A 151 3.69 5.60 20.58
CA ASP A 151 2.94 5.40 21.82
C ASP A 151 2.08 6.62 22.15
N THR A 152 0.91 6.39 22.77
CA THR A 152 -0.11 7.39 23.15
C THR A 152 -0.83 8.10 21.99
N VAL A 153 -0.38 7.96 20.74
CA VAL A 153 -0.99 8.62 19.57
C VAL A 153 -2.02 7.70 18.93
N PHE A 154 -3.30 7.92 19.24
CA PHE A 154 -4.41 7.11 18.73
C PHE A 154 -4.95 7.65 17.42
N ALA A 155 -5.46 6.73 16.59
CA ALA A 155 -6.20 7.07 15.39
C ALA A 155 -7.55 7.71 15.74
N VAL A 156 -8.09 8.49 14.81
CA VAL A 156 -9.36 9.21 15.00
C VAL A 156 -10.31 8.88 13.86
N ASN A 157 -11.60 8.72 14.18
CA ASN A 157 -12.61 8.51 13.16
C ASN A 157 -12.71 9.74 12.23
N PRO A 158 -12.59 9.58 10.90
CA PRO A 158 -12.59 10.71 9.97
C PRO A 158 -13.89 11.54 9.95
N VAL A 159 -15.02 11.00 10.41
CA VAL A 159 -16.31 11.69 10.42
C VAL A 159 -16.62 12.25 11.81
N SER A 160 -16.64 11.41 12.85
CA SER A 160 -17.08 11.82 14.20
C SER A 160 -16.00 12.52 15.02
N LYS A 161 -14.72 12.30 14.67
CA LYS A 161 -13.54 12.75 15.41
C LYS A 161 -13.35 12.10 16.78
N ASP A 162 -14.08 11.02 17.05
CA ASP A 162 -13.85 10.21 18.23
C ASP A 162 -12.52 9.45 18.11
N THR A 163 -11.86 9.29 19.25
CA THR A 163 -10.63 8.50 19.33
C THR A 163 -10.96 7.01 19.18
N LEU A 164 -10.24 6.33 18.28
CA LEU A 164 -10.34 4.89 18.07
C LEU A 164 -9.45 4.15 19.09
N ASP A 165 -9.69 2.85 19.27
CA ASP A 165 -9.04 2.00 20.27
C ASP A 165 -7.65 1.50 19.87
N PHE A 166 -7.13 1.94 18.73
CA PHE A 166 -5.82 1.57 18.20
C PHE A 166 -4.92 2.77 17.95
N LEU A 167 -3.61 2.55 18.07
CA LEU A 167 -2.59 3.54 17.75
C LEU A 167 -2.58 3.86 16.26
N GLN A 168 -2.39 5.14 15.93
CA GLN A 168 -2.26 5.57 14.54
C GLN A 168 -1.00 4.96 13.94
N GLN A 169 -1.15 4.37 12.76
CA GLN A 169 -0.02 3.88 11.97
C GLN A 169 0.47 4.96 11.03
N PHE A 170 1.79 5.04 10.91
CA PHE A 170 2.51 5.96 10.03
C PHE A 170 3.38 5.17 9.09
N VAL A 171 3.56 5.67 7.88
CA VAL A 171 4.48 5.11 6.88
C VAL A 171 5.59 6.08 6.57
N ILE A 172 6.82 5.57 6.43
CA ILE A 172 7.97 6.33 5.95
C ILE A 172 7.87 6.52 4.44
N ARG A 173 8.03 7.75 3.97
CA ARG A 173 7.85 8.15 2.57
C ARG A 173 9.15 8.33 1.78
N ALA A 174 10.29 8.21 2.43
CA ALA A 174 11.61 8.23 1.78
C ALA A 174 12.63 7.42 2.60
N ASP A 175 13.58 6.78 1.92
CA ASP A 175 14.71 6.13 2.59
C ASP A 175 15.51 7.16 3.40
N VAL A 176 15.85 6.82 4.64
CA VAL A 176 16.62 7.68 5.53
C VAL A 176 17.75 6.88 6.18
N THR A 177 18.96 7.43 6.16
CA THR A 177 20.08 6.91 6.95
C THR A 177 20.11 7.63 8.28
N THR A 178 20.02 6.90 9.38
CA THR A 178 19.99 7.47 10.74
C THR A 178 21.35 8.06 11.13
N ASN A 179 21.31 9.12 11.94
CA ASN A 179 22.50 9.81 12.47
C ASN A 179 23.53 10.15 11.38
N ALA A 180 23.06 10.51 10.18
CA ALA A 180 23.91 10.91 9.07
C ALA A 180 24.66 12.24 9.36
N THR A 181 24.17 13.00 10.33
CA THR A 181 24.78 14.23 10.86
C THR A 181 25.31 14.01 12.28
N THR A 182 26.19 14.88 12.77
CA THR A 182 26.80 14.78 14.11
C THR A 182 25.82 14.98 15.28
N THR A 183 24.59 15.40 15.01
CA THR A 183 23.46 15.41 15.95
C THR A 183 22.77 14.05 15.94
N ALA A 184 22.42 13.54 17.11
CA ALA A 184 21.83 12.21 17.33
C ALA A 184 20.36 12.08 16.85
N ASP A 185 19.92 13.02 16.02
CA ASP A 185 18.54 13.14 15.56
C ASP A 185 18.45 12.72 14.10
N THR A 186 17.36 12.05 13.77
CA THR A 186 17.00 11.59 12.44
C THR A 186 15.63 12.15 12.07
N THR A 187 15.56 12.90 10.97
CA THR A 187 14.29 13.43 10.45
C THR A 187 13.68 12.44 9.46
N LEU A 188 12.48 11.95 9.77
CA LEU A 188 11.69 11.05 8.94
C LEU A 188 10.62 11.84 8.18
N THR A 189 10.41 11.54 6.90
CA THR A 189 9.24 12.02 6.17
C THR A 189 8.12 10.98 6.29
N ILE A 190 7.01 11.34 6.92
CA ILE A 190 5.96 10.40 7.29
C ILE A 190 4.59 10.77 6.70
N SER A 191 3.71 9.79 6.55
CA SER A 191 2.30 9.95 6.23
C SER A 191 1.45 8.98 7.07
N PRO A 192 0.25 9.36 7.55
CA PRO A 192 -0.38 10.67 7.43
C PRO A 192 0.31 11.72 8.32
N PRO A 193 0.10 13.02 8.05
CA PRO A 193 0.61 14.09 8.91
C PRO A 193 -0.10 14.07 10.28
N ILE A 194 0.59 14.51 11.33
CA ILE A 194 0.06 14.56 12.71
C ILE A 194 -0.78 15.85 12.86
N ILE A 195 -2.10 15.74 12.68
CA ILE A 195 -3.05 16.85 12.78
C ILE A 195 -4.03 16.53 13.90
N THR A 196 -4.10 17.41 14.89
CA THR A 196 -4.82 17.18 16.16
C THR A 196 -6.16 17.89 16.26
N THR A 197 -6.46 18.81 15.33
CA THR A 197 -7.66 19.64 15.39
C THR A 197 -8.26 19.88 14.00
N GLY A 198 -9.55 20.22 13.99
CA GLY A 198 -10.28 20.60 12.80
C GLY A 198 -10.86 19.42 12.00
N PRO A 199 -11.51 19.70 10.86
CA PRO A 199 -12.19 18.67 10.07
C PRO A 199 -11.24 17.63 9.45
N TYR A 200 -9.94 17.92 9.38
CA TYR A 200 -8.90 17.03 8.84
C TYR A 200 -7.99 16.47 9.94
N GLN A 201 -8.48 16.37 11.18
CA GLN A 201 -7.78 15.69 12.26
C GLN A 201 -7.51 14.22 11.89
N THR A 202 -6.27 13.80 12.09
CA THR A 202 -5.76 12.45 11.80
C THR A 202 -5.43 11.67 13.08
N VAL A 203 -5.09 12.37 14.16
CA VAL A 203 -4.65 11.78 15.43
C VAL A 203 -5.36 12.43 16.63
N SER A 204 -5.45 11.71 17.73
CA SER A 204 -6.11 12.19 18.96
C SER A 204 -5.31 13.26 19.69
N VAL A 205 -3.98 13.17 19.64
CA VAL A 205 -3.05 14.05 20.37
C VAL A 205 -1.80 14.27 19.53
N GLY A 206 -1.10 15.38 19.78
CA GLY A 206 0.21 15.64 19.19
C GLY A 206 1.23 14.66 19.76
N VAL A 207 2.33 14.45 19.03
CA VAL A 207 3.40 13.58 19.50
C VAL A 207 4.09 14.22 20.70
N PRO A 208 4.15 13.56 21.88
CA PRO A 208 4.92 14.07 23.00
C PRO A 208 6.42 13.86 22.78
N ASP A 209 7.22 14.58 23.54
CA ASP A 209 8.67 14.35 23.61
C ASP A 209 8.96 13.00 24.28
N GLY A 210 9.89 12.22 23.72
CA GLY A 210 10.32 10.92 24.25
C GLY A 210 9.31 9.78 24.08
N ALA A 211 8.35 9.88 23.15
CA ALA A 211 7.38 8.80 22.89
C ALA A 211 8.05 7.63 22.16
N THR A 212 7.73 6.39 22.55
CA THR A 212 8.34 5.20 21.93
C THR A 212 7.79 4.95 20.53
N ILE A 213 8.69 4.69 19.59
CA ILE A 213 8.37 4.31 18.21
C ILE A 213 8.43 2.78 18.07
N THR A 214 7.34 2.15 17.65
CA THR A 214 7.27 0.70 17.46
C THR A 214 6.99 0.35 16.00
N TYR A 215 7.91 -0.38 15.37
CA TYR A 215 7.80 -0.82 13.98
C TYR A 215 6.86 -2.02 13.82
N LYS A 216 6.21 -2.06 12.67
CA LYS A 216 5.42 -3.19 12.23
C LYS A 216 6.26 -4.12 11.35
N GLY A 217 6.58 -5.28 11.90
CA GLY A 217 7.47 -6.26 11.28
C GLY A 217 8.82 -6.35 11.99
N THR A 218 9.61 -7.34 11.61
CA THR A 218 10.96 -7.57 12.16
C THR A 218 12.01 -6.95 11.24
N LEU A 219 13.06 -6.40 11.85
CA LEU A 219 14.20 -5.81 11.14
C LEU A 219 14.72 -6.73 10.02
N SER A 220 15.07 -6.13 8.89
CA SER A 220 15.67 -6.82 7.72
C SER A 220 14.87 -8.01 7.18
N THR A 221 13.57 -8.11 7.49
CA THR A 221 12.73 -9.24 7.10
C THR A 221 11.76 -8.81 6.00
N ALA A 222 11.57 -9.68 5.00
CA ALA A 222 10.74 -9.40 3.83
C ALA A 222 9.34 -10.02 3.95
N TYR A 223 8.29 -9.19 3.85
CA TYR A 223 6.89 -9.61 3.99
C TYR A 223 6.08 -9.34 2.72
N PRO A 224 5.22 -10.27 2.26
CA PRO A 224 4.31 -10.01 1.15
C PRO A 224 3.34 -8.88 1.51
N GLN A 225 3.05 -8.00 0.56
CA GLN A 225 2.20 -6.83 0.76
C GLN A 225 0.86 -7.01 0.03
N ASN A 226 -0.02 -7.82 0.61
CA ASN A 226 -1.39 -7.91 0.14
C ASN A 226 -2.13 -6.61 0.45
N MET A 227 -3.06 -6.20 -0.40
CA MET A 227 -3.75 -4.93 -0.25
C MET A 227 -5.26 -5.09 -0.39
N VAL A 228 -6.00 -4.44 0.49
CA VAL A 228 -7.44 -4.20 0.41
C VAL A 228 -7.65 -2.71 0.17
N PHE A 229 -8.44 -2.33 -0.82
CA PHE A 229 -8.63 -0.93 -1.17
C PHE A 229 -9.97 -0.66 -1.83
N HIS A 230 -10.46 0.56 -1.68
CA HIS A 230 -11.54 1.09 -2.50
C HIS A 230 -11.00 1.47 -3.89
N LYS A 231 -11.80 1.33 -4.95
CA LYS A 231 -11.42 1.68 -6.34
C LYS A 231 -10.78 3.06 -6.50
N ASN A 232 -11.22 4.04 -5.73
CA ASN A 232 -10.71 5.42 -5.78
C ASN A 232 -9.38 5.65 -5.05
N ALA A 233 -8.82 4.64 -4.37
CA ALA A 233 -7.54 4.78 -3.66
C ALA A 233 -6.37 5.03 -4.61
N PHE A 234 -6.38 4.36 -5.77
CA PHE A 234 -5.29 4.37 -6.74
C PHE A 234 -5.78 4.84 -8.10
N ALA A 235 -4.91 5.52 -8.84
CA ALA A 235 -5.16 5.86 -10.22
C ALA A 235 -3.99 5.42 -11.11
N LEU A 236 -4.34 4.80 -12.22
CA LEU A 236 -3.45 4.56 -13.35
C LEU A 236 -3.89 5.51 -14.47
N VAL A 237 -2.98 6.36 -14.93
CA VAL A 237 -3.21 7.28 -16.04
C VAL A 237 -2.30 6.89 -17.19
N THR A 238 -2.87 6.69 -18.36
CA THR A 238 -2.12 6.41 -19.59
C THR A 238 -2.26 7.55 -20.56
N VAL A 239 -1.15 8.03 -21.14
CA VAL A 239 -1.17 9.10 -22.14
C VAL A 239 -0.80 8.53 -23.51
N PRO A 240 -1.66 8.69 -24.53
CA PRO A 240 -1.36 8.22 -25.87
C PRO A 240 -0.21 9.04 -26.51
N LEU A 241 0.97 8.43 -26.63
CA LEU A 241 2.18 9.07 -27.18
C LEU A 241 2.04 9.46 -28.66
N GLU A 242 2.39 10.70 -29.01
CA GLU A 242 2.37 11.22 -30.38
C GLU A 242 3.12 10.31 -31.37
N MET A 243 2.67 10.23 -32.61
CA MET A 243 3.29 9.36 -33.62
C MET A 243 4.36 10.14 -34.39
N PRO A 244 5.64 9.73 -34.38
CA PRO A 244 6.70 10.47 -35.07
C PRO A 244 6.44 10.52 -36.58
N ASP A 245 6.56 11.70 -37.18
CA ASP A 245 6.22 11.90 -38.59
C ASP A 245 7.23 11.30 -39.57
N SER A 246 8.50 11.23 -39.18
CA SER A 246 9.59 10.79 -40.05
C SER A 246 9.67 9.28 -40.26
N VAL A 247 8.91 8.48 -39.52
CA VAL A 247 9.03 7.01 -39.57
C VAL A 247 8.02 6.40 -40.54
N GLY A 248 8.51 5.57 -41.46
CA GLY A 248 7.70 4.95 -42.51
C GLY A 248 6.65 3.96 -42.00
N TRP A 249 6.95 3.22 -40.92
CA TRP A 249 5.98 2.33 -40.28
C TRP A 249 5.80 2.66 -38.80
N LYS A 250 4.56 3.01 -38.43
CA LYS A 250 4.16 3.32 -37.06
C LYS A 250 2.75 2.81 -36.83
N ALA A 251 2.52 2.24 -35.66
CA ALA A 251 1.21 1.77 -35.24
C ALA A 251 0.98 2.14 -33.77
N ARG A 252 -0.28 2.34 -33.42
CA ARG A 252 -0.72 2.40 -32.02
C ARG A 252 -1.78 1.34 -31.82
N GLN A 253 -1.64 0.57 -30.76
CA GLN A 253 -2.66 -0.36 -30.30
C GLN A 253 -3.06 0.04 -28.89
N THR A 254 -4.36 0.16 -28.68
CA THR A 254 -4.93 0.47 -27.37
C THR A 254 -5.75 -0.72 -26.95
N ASP A 255 -5.35 -1.32 -25.84
CA ASP A 255 -6.16 -2.30 -25.14
C ASP A 255 -7.29 -1.54 -24.43
N GLN A 256 -8.53 -1.75 -24.89
CA GLN A 256 -9.71 -1.09 -24.33
C GLN A 256 -10.10 -1.63 -22.95
N GLU A 257 -9.73 -2.88 -22.63
CA GLU A 257 -10.06 -3.49 -21.33
C GLU A 257 -9.04 -3.07 -20.26
N ALA A 258 -7.74 -3.09 -20.60
CA ALA A 258 -6.69 -2.64 -19.69
C ALA A 258 -6.51 -1.11 -19.68
N GLY A 259 -7.09 -0.40 -20.65
CA GLY A 259 -6.88 1.04 -20.84
C GLY A 259 -5.45 1.40 -21.27
N LEU A 260 -4.63 0.42 -21.64
CA LEU A 260 -3.22 0.61 -21.96
C LEU A 260 -3.04 0.95 -23.44
N SER A 261 -2.37 2.06 -23.74
CA SER A 261 -2.06 2.47 -25.11
C SER A 261 -0.58 2.30 -25.41
N VAL A 262 -0.24 1.36 -26.29
CA VAL A 262 1.14 1.08 -26.72
C VAL A 262 1.37 1.59 -28.14
N ARG A 263 2.48 2.29 -28.35
CA ARG A 263 2.96 2.73 -29.67
C ARG A 263 4.06 1.79 -30.13
N LEU A 264 3.95 1.27 -31.36
CA LEU A 264 5.00 0.54 -32.04
C LEU A 264 5.59 1.38 -33.17
N VAL A 265 6.91 1.42 -33.25
CA VAL A 265 7.67 2.13 -34.28
C VAL A 265 8.71 1.16 -34.84
N LYS A 266 8.83 1.11 -36.17
CA LYS A 266 9.82 0.29 -36.87
C LYS A 266 10.67 1.16 -37.78
N ASP A 267 11.98 0.98 -37.72
CA ASP A 267 12.93 1.62 -38.62
C ASP A 267 14.02 0.64 -39.06
N TYR A 268 14.72 0.96 -40.15
CA TYR A 268 15.81 0.14 -40.68
C TYR A 268 17.11 0.92 -40.63
N ASP A 269 18.10 0.38 -39.93
CA ASP A 269 19.45 0.94 -39.87
C ASP A 269 20.24 0.47 -41.10
N ILE A 270 20.45 1.39 -42.05
CA ILE A 270 21.14 1.11 -43.31
C ILE A 270 22.63 0.81 -43.13
N ASP A 271 23.27 1.34 -42.10
CA ASP A 271 24.70 1.19 -41.89
C ASP A 271 25.03 -0.19 -41.30
N ASN A 272 24.17 -0.70 -40.43
CA ASN A 272 24.36 -1.97 -39.73
C ASN A 272 23.53 -3.15 -40.29
N ASP A 273 22.64 -2.92 -41.26
CA ASP A 273 21.73 -3.93 -41.83
C ASP A 273 20.86 -4.61 -40.77
N VAL A 274 20.19 -3.80 -39.94
CA VAL A 274 19.35 -4.28 -38.83
C VAL A 274 17.98 -3.57 -38.82
N GLU A 275 16.93 -4.35 -38.62
CA GLU A 275 15.60 -3.82 -38.32
C GLU A 275 15.46 -3.51 -36.82
N ILE A 276 15.15 -2.25 -36.51
CA ILE A 276 14.91 -1.78 -35.15
C ILE A 276 13.40 -1.63 -34.94
N ILE A 277 12.87 -2.35 -33.95
CA ILE A 277 11.47 -2.26 -33.54
C ILE A 277 11.43 -1.83 -32.08
N ARG A 278 10.64 -0.80 -31.77
CA ARG A 278 10.43 -0.32 -30.40
C ARG A 278 8.95 -0.27 -30.07
N ALA A 279 8.62 -0.71 -28.86
CA ALA A 279 7.30 -0.58 -28.26
C ALA A 279 7.40 0.39 -27.05
N ASP A 280 6.67 1.50 -27.12
CA ASP A 280 6.67 2.54 -26.09
C ASP A 280 5.28 2.66 -25.47
N ILE A 281 5.22 2.83 -24.15
CA ILE A 281 4.03 3.19 -23.39
C ILE A 281 4.36 4.32 -22.42
N LEU A 282 3.44 5.26 -22.24
CA LEU A 282 3.54 6.31 -21.23
C LEU A 282 2.38 6.18 -20.25
N TYR A 283 2.71 5.90 -19.01
CA TYR A 283 1.76 5.79 -17.91
C TYR A 283 2.32 6.39 -16.63
N GLY A 284 1.43 6.78 -15.74
CA GLY A 284 1.73 7.18 -14.37
C GLY A 284 0.80 6.46 -13.40
N VAL A 285 1.31 6.17 -12.21
CA VAL A 285 0.57 5.53 -11.11
C VAL A 285 0.71 6.40 -9.88
N GLU A 286 -0.40 6.63 -9.16
CA GLU A 286 -0.38 7.40 -7.92
C GLU A 286 -1.45 6.88 -6.96
N ALA A 287 -1.16 6.93 -5.65
CA ALA A 287 -2.17 6.73 -4.61
C ALA A 287 -2.83 8.08 -4.31
N ILE A 288 -3.96 8.36 -4.96
CA ILE A 288 -4.68 9.64 -4.79
C ILE A 288 -5.20 9.78 -3.37
N TYR A 289 -5.78 8.70 -2.83
CA TYR A 289 -6.35 8.66 -1.49
C TYR A 289 -5.80 7.45 -0.73
N PRO A 290 -4.58 7.55 -0.19
CA PRO A 290 -3.93 6.45 0.52
C PRO A 290 -4.71 6.01 1.78
N GLU A 291 -5.59 6.84 2.34
CA GLU A 291 -6.47 6.45 3.44
C GLU A 291 -7.51 5.37 3.07
N LEU A 292 -7.85 5.25 1.79
CA LEU A 292 -8.86 4.30 1.30
C LEU A 292 -8.29 2.90 1.02
N ALA A 293 -7.07 2.63 1.48
CA ALA A 293 -6.40 1.35 1.34
C ALA A 293 -5.81 0.87 2.66
N SER A 294 -5.66 -0.44 2.77
CA SER A 294 -4.97 -1.09 3.88
C SER A 294 -4.20 -2.31 3.37
N ARG A 295 -2.96 -2.45 3.84
CA ARG A 295 -2.15 -3.65 3.71
C ARG A 295 -2.65 -4.72 4.68
N ILE A 296 -2.62 -5.98 4.28
CA ILE A 296 -3.17 -7.08 5.07
C ILE A 296 -2.19 -8.26 5.17
N SER A 297 -2.13 -8.87 6.34
CA SER A 297 -1.36 -10.09 6.63
C SER A 297 -2.17 -11.01 7.54
N GLY A 298 -1.80 -12.29 7.63
CA GLY A 298 -2.45 -13.25 8.52
C GLY A 298 -2.32 -12.86 10.00
N THR A 299 -3.12 -13.48 10.85
CA THR A 299 -3.06 -13.26 12.30
C THR A 299 -2.32 -14.34 13.05
N ALA A 300 -2.31 -15.58 12.53
CA ALA A 300 -1.66 -16.75 13.14
C ALA A 300 -1.09 -17.73 12.10
#